data_AF-A0A1M4SJY1-F1
#
_entry.id   AF-A0A1M4SJY1-F1
#
_cell.length_a   1.000
_cell.length_b   1.000
_cell.length_c   1.000
_cell.angle_alpha   90.00
_cell.angle_beta   90.00
_cell.angle_gamma   90.00
#
_symmetry.space_group_name_H-M   'P 1'
#
loop_
_entity.id
_entity.type
_entity.pdbx_description
1 polymer ?
#
loop_
_entity_poly.entity_id
_entity_poly.type
_entity_poly.pdbx_seq_one_letter_code
_entity_poly.pdbx_strand_id
1 'polypeptide(L)'
;MKIFTLILSAILSAILISAQRFEAENATLADGAKKVASSAASGGYYVAQQEGNLTFSINLEEESYYDIFVHAASPSGFKANTFSINGQSINFSFEQNSQFSSLKVISGLKLAAGNHTARITKSWGWINIDYIELESINASERFNINKTLVTPEPTENAARLYQFLYDNYGKKIISGAMTLSSMDEINWLKTNTGKEPALLGIDFMHCGRGYSWHNDEEPITDAKNYYNRNGIPAFCWHWRDPLRNTEAFYSKDTDFDVSKIADQSSPEYQALLSDIDYISGLLKKLQNDGVSVLWRPLHEASGGWFWWGAKGPEPCKMLYRLMYDRMVNHHGLKNLIWVWTSQQNDYDWYPGEDVVDIIGRDIYKDGDHSSQILEFNKLNDDYGKTKMIALSECGSFPDADNLVADEAAWSYFMPWYGDFVRDSKYNSLEFWNKTFAHDYVITLDEMPDLKTYETASAKIELNNHRKKIRAYPTIVNNKLNIKSNEQMSFASVFSASGSLLLSTALQTKNAVIHFSNFSPGIYFIKIDDQKPLKIIKK
;
A
#
# COMPACT_ATOMS: atom_id res chain seq x y z
N MET A 1 60.59 13.78 9.90
CA MET A 1 60.55 12.78 8.81
C MET A 1 59.17 12.12 8.83
N LYS A 2 58.35 12.54 7.85
CA LYS A 2 57.04 12.05 7.36
C LYS A 2 56.08 11.30 8.30
N ILE A 3 55.04 12.03 8.69
CA ILE A 3 53.71 11.54 9.07
C ILE A 3 53.08 10.87 7.84
N PHE A 4 52.67 9.60 7.93
CA PHE A 4 51.87 8.93 6.92
C PHE A 4 50.39 9.18 7.22
N THR A 5 49.78 10.12 6.48
CA THR A 5 48.33 10.28 6.42
C THR A 5 47.79 9.19 5.49
N LEU A 6 47.07 8.21 6.05
CA LEU A 6 46.31 7.25 5.26
C LEU A 6 45.09 7.98 4.68
N ILE A 7 45.18 8.37 3.41
CA ILE A 7 44.02 8.88 2.67
C ILE A 7 43.26 7.64 2.18
N LEU A 8 42.19 7.29 2.88
CA LEU A 8 41.22 6.32 2.40
C LEU A 8 40.40 7.00 1.30
N SER A 9 40.85 6.90 0.05
CA SER A 9 40.08 7.31 -1.11
C SER A 9 38.93 6.32 -1.32
N ALA A 10 37.75 6.67 -0.80
CA ALA A 10 36.50 6.01 -1.19
C ALA A 10 36.25 6.35 -2.67
N ILE A 11 36.51 5.38 -3.54
CA ILE A 11 36.07 5.45 -4.94
C ILE A 11 34.57 5.19 -4.89
N LEU A 12 33.77 6.26 -5.00
CA LEU A 12 32.38 6.12 -5.41
C LEU A 12 32.41 5.66 -6.88
N SER A 13 32.32 4.35 -7.11
CA SER A 13 31.90 3.85 -8.42
C SER A 13 30.44 4.25 -8.57
N ALA A 14 30.18 5.34 -9.29
CA ALA A 14 28.86 5.59 -9.83
C ALA A 14 28.60 4.47 -10.85
N ILE A 15 27.77 3.50 -10.48
CA ILE A 15 27.24 2.54 -11.45
C ILE A 15 26.42 3.37 -12.43
N LEU A 16 26.90 3.44 -13.68
CA LEU A 16 26.14 4.01 -14.78
C LEU A 16 24.89 3.14 -14.94
N ILE A 17 23.70 3.74 -14.89
CA ILE A 17 22.46 3.06 -15.27
C ILE A 17 22.67 2.56 -16.69
N SER A 18 22.73 1.24 -16.85
CA SER A 18 22.92 0.56 -18.13
C SER A 18 21.60 -0.09 -18.52
N ALA A 19 21.10 0.28 -19.70
CA ALA A 19 19.95 -0.37 -20.33
C ALA A 19 20.47 -1.39 -21.33
N GLN A 20 20.08 -2.65 -21.18
CA GLN A 20 20.40 -3.72 -22.11
C GLN A 20 19.15 -4.15 -22.88
N ARG A 21 19.19 -4.01 -24.20
CA ARG A 21 18.08 -4.34 -25.10
C ARG A 21 18.27 -5.72 -25.71
N PHE A 22 17.16 -6.47 -25.78
CA PHE A 22 17.08 -7.76 -26.43
C PHE A 22 15.98 -7.74 -27.48
N GLU A 23 16.39 -7.63 -28.74
CA GLU A 23 15.50 -7.54 -29.91
C GLU A 23 14.67 -8.83 -30.06
N ALA A 24 13.36 -8.69 -30.23
CA ALA A 24 12.43 -9.82 -30.27
C ALA A 24 12.67 -10.72 -31.48
N GLU A 25 13.12 -10.18 -32.60
CA GLU A 25 13.44 -10.94 -33.79
C GLU A 25 14.68 -11.85 -33.66
N ASN A 26 15.43 -11.72 -32.56
CA ASN A 26 16.53 -12.61 -32.19
C ASN A 26 16.11 -13.64 -31.13
N ALA A 27 14.88 -13.54 -30.60
CA ALA A 27 14.32 -14.54 -29.70
C ALA A 27 14.00 -15.85 -30.43
N THR A 28 14.00 -16.96 -29.69
CA THR A 28 13.46 -18.22 -30.20
C THR A 28 11.94 -18.12 -30.27
N LEU A 29 11.39 -18.28 -31.48
CA LEU A 29 9.96 -18.18 -31.76
C LEU A 29 9.31 -19.56 -31.77
N ALA A 30 8.13 -19.67 -31.17
CA ALA A 30 7.34 -20.90 -31.16
C ALA A 30 5.85 -20.63 -31.42
N ASP A 31 5.11 -21.70 -31.71
CA ASP A 31 3.64 -21.75 -31.71
C ASP A 31 2.93 -20.71 -32.58
N GLY A 32 3.57 -20.30 -33.68
CA GLY A 32 2.99 -19.39 -34.67
C GLY A 32 3.42 -17.93 -34.56
N ALA A 33 4.34 -17.59 -33.65
CA ALA A 33 4.97 -16.26 -33.63
C ALA A 33 5.79 -16.04 -34.90
N LYS A 34 5.71 -14.84 -35.49
CA LYS A 34 6.33 -14.53 -36.80
C LYS A 34 7.11 -13.23 -36.76
N LYS A 35 8.33 -13.26 -37.27
CA LYS A 35 9.14 -12.08 -37.57
C LYS A 35 8.53 -11.30 -38.74
N VAL A 36 8.34 -9.99 -38.57
CA VAL A 36 7.73 -9.09 -39.56
C VAL A 36 8.61 -7.86 -39.74
N ALA A 37 8.95 -7.53 -40.99
CA ALA A 37 9.75 -6.34 -41.30
C ALA A 37 8.94 -5.06 -41.04
N SER A 38 9.57 -4.07 -40.41
CA SER A 38 8.96 -2.77 -40.13
C SER A 38 10.02 -1.70 -39.95
N SER A 39 9.88 -0.58 -40.64
CA SER A 39 10.75 0.59 -40.43
C SER A 39 10.49 1.30 -39.09
N ALA A 40 9.40 0.95 -38.39
CA ALA A 40 9.07 1.49 -37.09
C ALA A 40 9.67 0.67 -35.92
N ALA A 41 10.24 -0.50 -36.20
CA ALA A 41 10.87 -1.37 -35.20
C ALA A 41 12.37 -1.07 -35.07
N SER A 42 12.92 -1.17 -33.85
CA SER A 42 14.31 -0.82 -33.51
C SER A 42 15.34 -1.51 -34.42
N GLY A 43 15.24 -2.84 -34.57
CA GLY A 43 16.11 -3.65 -35.41
C GLY A 43 15.63 -3.83 -36.86
N GLY A 44 14.59 -3.08 -37.28
CA GLY A 44 13.96 -3.22 -38.59
C GLY A 44 12.97 -4.38 -38.70
N TYR A 45 12.78 -5.14 -37.62
CA TYR A 45 11.79 -6.21 -37.49
C TYR A 45 11.16 -6.16 -36.11
N TYR A 46 9.89 -6.58 -36.04
CA TYR A 46 9.26 -6.95 -34.78
C TYR A 46 8.75 -8.39 -34.88
N VAL A 47 8.31 -8.96 -33.78
CA VAL A 47 7.62 -10.26 -33.75
C VAL A 47 6.13 -10.05 -33.55
N ALA A 48 5.34 -10.42 -34.56
CA ALA A 48 3.91 -10.60 -34.38
C ALA A 48 3.69 -11.85 -33.54
N GLN A 49 3.28 -11.69 -32.28
CA GLN A 49 3.12 -12.82 -31.37
C GLN A 49 2.07 -13.80 -31.90
N GLN A 50 0.93 -13.31 -32.42
CA GLN A 50 -0.20 -14.14 -32.85
C GLN A 50 -0.59 -15.14 -31.74
N GLU A 51 -0.61 -16.43 -32.08
CA GLU A 51 -0.85 -17.53 -31.15
C GLU A 51 0.42 -18.04 -30.45
N GLY A 52 1.56 -17.41 -30.72
CA GLY A 52 2.89 -17.90 -30.41
C GLY A 52 3.55 -17.34 -29.16
N ASN A 53 4.77 -17.81 -28.95
CA ASN A 53 5.58 -17.52 -27.77
C ASN A 53 6.98 -17.07 -28.19
N LEU A 54 7.61 -16.25 -27.35
CA LEU A 54 8.99 -15.78 -27.53
C LEU A 54 9.82 -16.22 -26.33
N THR A 55 11.02 -16.74 -26.58
CA THR A 55 12.03 -17.05 -25.56
C THR A 55 13.31 -16.29 -25.83
N PHE A 56 13.67 -15.40 -24.91
CA PHE A 56 14.86 -14.55 -24.96
C PHE A 56 15.99 -15.22 -24.15
N SER A 57 17.18 -15.27 -24.73
CA SER A 57 18.41 -15.60 -24.02
C SER A 57 19.07 -14.30 -23.57
N ILE A 58 19.09 -14.06 -22.27
CA ILE A 58 19.62 -12.85 -21.64
C ILE A 58 20.98 -13.21 -21.02
N ASN A 59 21.98 -12.36 -21.19
CA ASN A 59 23.26 -12.48 -20.49
C ASN A 59 23.60 -11.14 -19.82
N LEU A 60 23.59 -11.14 -18.49
CA LEU A 60 23.86 -9.96 -17.66
C LEU A 60 25.32 -9.96 -17.20
N GLU A 61 25.98 -8.80 -17.24
CA GLU A 61 27.40 -8.69 -16.88
C GLU A 61 27.63 -8.67 -15.36
N GLU A 62 26.66 -8.18 -14.59
CA GLU A 62 26.76 -8.03 -13.14
C GLU A 62 25.45 -8.38 -12.44
N GLU A 63 25.54 -8.70 -11.15
CA GLU A 63 24.35 -8.79 -10.30
C GLU A 63 23.84 -7.38 -10.01
N SER A 64 22.57 -7.14 -10.32
CA SER A 64 21.91 -5.87 -10.05
C SER A 64 20.41 -6.07 -9.87
N TYR A 65 19.74 -5.01 -9.45
CA TYR A 65 18.31 -4.88 -9.61
C TYR A 65 17.99 -4.39 -11.01
N TYR A 66 16.92 -4.91 -11.60
CA TYR A 66 16.49 -4.53 -12.94
C TYR A 66 15.01 -4.16 -12.98
N ASP A 67 14.73 -3.01 -13.57
CA ASP A 67 13.43 -2.75 -14.17
C ASP A 67 13.40 -3.42 -15.56
N ILE A 68 12.34 -4.16 -15.85
CA ILE A 68 12.19 -4.88 -17.12
C ILE A 68 11.00 -4.30 -17.89
N PHE A 69 11.28 -3.89 -19.12
CA PHE A 69 10.31 -3.31 -20.02
C PHE A 69 10.03 -4.23 -21.20
N VAL A 70 8.78 -4.25 -21.64
CA VAL A 70 8.37 -4.81 -22.92
C VAL A 70 8.04 -3.62 -23.83
N HIS A 71 8.70 -3.53 -24.98
CA HIS A 71 8.37 -2.56 -26.02
C HIS A 71 7.49 -3.23 -27.07
N ALA A 72 6.21 -2.86 -27.10
CA ALA A 72 5.22 -3.53 -27.94
C ALA A 72 4.10 -2.59 -28.41
N ALA A 73 3.38 -3.03 -29.44
CA ALA A 73 2.15 -2.42 -29.93
C ALA A 73 1.00 -3.44 -29.87
N SER A 74 -0.21 -2.98 -29.55
CA SER A 74 -1.44 -3.78 -29.55
C SER A 74 -2.46 -3.18 -30.53
N PRO A 75 -2.30 -3.41 -31.85
CA PRO A 75 -3.10 -2.74 -32.86
C PRO A 75 -4.59 -3.16 -32.87
N SER A 76 -4.90 -4.34 -32.33
CA SER A 76 -6.21 -4.98 -32.43
C SER A 76 -6.97 -5.02 -31.10
N GLY A 77 -6.89 -3.94 -30.32
CA GLY A 77 -7.60 -3.79 -29.04
C GLY A 77 -6.74 -4.15 -27.82
N PHE A 78 -7.34 -4.08 -26.63
CA PHE A 78 -6.71 -4.56 -25.40
C PHE A 78 -6.23 -6.02 -25.54
N LYS A 79 -5.01 -6.31 -25.08
CA LYS A 79 -4.43 -7.66 -25.03
C LYS A 79 -3.66 -7.87 -23.75
N ALA A 80 -3.92 -8.99 -23.08
CA ALA A 80 -3.16 -9.46 -21.93
C ALA A 80 -2.26 -10.64 -22.33
N ASN A 81 -1.05 -10.66 -21.79
CA ASN A 81 -0.05 -11.70 -21.99
C ASN A 81 0.75 -11.93 -20.70
N THR A 82 1.59 -12.94 -20.69
CA THR A 82 2.39 -13.28 -19.51
C THR A 82 3.86 -13.09 -19.84
N PHE A 83 4.56 -12.35 -18.98
CA PHE A 83 6.02 -12.27 -18.97
C PHE A 83 6.54 -13.20 -17.87
N SER A 84 7.62 -13.91 -18.13
CA SER A 84 8.32 -14.69 -17.10
C SER A 84 9.83 -14.59 -17.24
N ILE A 85 10.54 -14.66 -16.12
CA ILE A 85 12.00 -14.73 -16.06
C ILE A 85 12.40 -15.63 -14.89
N ASN A 86 13.28 -16.60 -15.14
CA ASN A 86 13.76 -17.58 -14.15
C ASN A 86 12.64 -18.27 -13.33
N GLY A 87 11.47 -18.51 -13.93
CA GLY A 87 10.34 -19.16 -13.27
C GLY A 87 9.39 -18.22 -12.53
N GLN A 88 9.76 -16.96 -12.30
CA GLN A 88 8.82 -15.94 -11.84
C GLN A 88 7.99 -15.43 -13.01
N SER A 89 6.68 -15.23 -12.81
CA SER A 89 5.76 -14.82 -13.88
C SER A 89 4.80 -13.72 -13.45
N ILE A 90 4.52 -12.79 -14.36
CA ILE A 90 3.54 -11.72 -14.18
C ILE A 90 2.69 -11.55 -15.44
N ASN A 91 1.42 -11.25 -15.26
CA ASN A 91 0.55 -10.84 -16.37
C ASN A 91 0.76 -9.35 -16.65
N PHE A 92 0.84 -9.00 -17.92
CA PHE A 92 0.88 -7.61 -18.37
C PHE A 92 -0.14 -7.42 -19.49
N SER A 93 -0.55 -6.18 -19.72
CA SER A 93 -1.50 -5.86 -20.78
C SER A 93 -1.18 -4.54 -21.45
N PHE A 94 -1.48 -4.48 -22.75
CA PHE A 94 -1.44 -3.25 -23.53
C PHE A 94 -2.86 -2.85 -23.93
N GLU A 95 -3.16 -1.57 -23.76
CA GLU A 95 -4.33 -0.94 -24.37
C GLU A 95 -4.18 -0.89 -25.90
N GLN A 96 -5.28 -0.61 -26.60
CA GLN A 96 -5.24 -0.49 -28.05
C GLN A 96 -4.29 0.65 -28.48
N ASN A 97 -3.17 0.28 -29.11
CA ASN A 97 -2.24 1.22 -29.69
C ASN A 97 -1.50 0.56 -30.86
N SER A 98 -1.57 1.18 -32.04
CA SER A 98 -0.86 0.70 -33.23
C SER A 98 0.61 1.14 -33.27
N GLN A 99 1.02 2.08 -32.41
CA GLN A 99 2.41 2.48 -32.25
C GLN A 99 3.07 1.69 -31.13
N PHE A 100 4.37 1.44 -31.25
CA PHE A 100 5.13 0.80 -30.18
C PHE A 100 5.22 1.73 -28.96
N SER A 101 5.10 1.12 -27.79
CA SER A 101 5.19 1.77 -26.50
C SER A 101 5.87 0.85 -25.49
N SER A 102 6.60 1.42 -24.54
CA SER A 102 7.24 0.66 -23.47
C SER A 102 6.30 0.53 -22.28
N LEU A 103 6.18 -0.69 -21.77
CA LEU A 103 5.52 -1.00 -20.50
C LEU A 103 6.54 -1.62 -19.55
N LYS A 104 6.72 -1.03 -18.38
CA LYS A 104 7.45 -1.68 -17.28
C LYS A 104 6.62 -2.87 -16.80
N VAL A 105 7.10 -4.09 -17.00
CA VAL A 105 6.41 -5.31 -16.59
C VAL A 105 6.93 -5.85 -15.26
N ILE A 106 8.18 -5.57 -14.92
CA ILE A 106 8.78 -5.93 -13.63
C ILE A 106 9.54 -4.70 -13.12
N SER A 107 9.35 -4.37 -11.85
CA SER A 107 10.12 -3.33 -11.15
C SER A 107 11.15 -4.00 -10.24
N GLY A 108 12.38 -3.49 -10.22
CA GLY A 108 13.43 -3.79 -9.24
C GLY A 108 13.62 -5.27 -8.89
N LEU A 109 13.64 -6.16 -9.87
CA LEU A 109 13.93 -7.58 -9.65
C LEU A 109 15.44 -7.81 -9.58
N LYS A 110 15.90 -8.48 -8.52
CA LYS A 110 17.31 -8.86 -8.39
C LYS A 110 17.63 -10.00 -9.36
N LEU A 111 18.63 -9.81 -10.21
CA LEU A 111 19.14 -10.83 -11.12
C LEU A 111 20.65 -10.93 -10.96
N ALA A 112 21.17 -12.16 -10.92
CA ALA A 112 22.60 -12.42 -10.84
C ALA A 112 23.31 -12.10 -12.17
N ALA A 113 24.64 -12.03 -12.15
CA ALA A 113 25.41 -12.04 -13.39
C ALA A 113 25.25 -13.40 -14.11
N GLY A 114 25.25 -13.37 -15.45
CA GLY A 114 25.22 -14.55 -16.30
C GLY A 114 23.91 -14.75 -17.05
N ASN A 115 23.65 -16.00 -17.41
CA ASN A 115 22.58 -16.36 -18.35
C ASN A 115 21.22 -16.46 -17.66
N HIS A 116 20.22 -15.81 -18.25
CA HIS A 116 18.83 -15.88 -17.86
C HIS A 116 17.93 -16.21 -19.05
N THR A 117 16.78 -16.79 -18.75
CA THR A 117 15.75 -17.05 -19.76
C THR A 117 14.52 -16.23 -19.42
N ALA A 118 14.18 -15.29 -20.32
CA ALA A 118 12.91 -14.58 -20.27
C ALA A 118 11.96 -15.11 -21.34
N ARG A 119 10.66 -15.11 -21.06
CA ARG A 119 9.64 -15.54 -22.01
C ARG A 119 8.47 -14.57 -22.02
N ILE A 120 7.96 -14.32 -23.22
CA ILE A 120 6.62 -13.76 -23.40
C ILE A 120 5.76 -14.89 -23.94
N THR A 121 4.80 -15.32 -23.11
CA THR A 121 3.88 -16.40 -23.45
C THR A 121 2.49 -15.86 -23.71
N LYS A 122 1.79 -16.48 -24.65
CA LYS A 122 0.42 -16.14 -24.99
C LYS A 122 -0.50 -16.37 -23.79
N SER A 123 -1.15 -15.30 -23.35
CA SER A 123 -2.47 -15.43 -22.71
C SER A 123 -3.54 -15.18 -23.77
N TRP A 124 -3.68 -13.94 -24.22
CA TRP A 124 -4.52 -13.61 -25.37
C TRP A 124 -3.71 -13.59 -26.67
N GLY A 125 -2.42 -13.23 -26.60
CA GLY A 125 -1.54 -13.13 -27.77
C GLY A 125 -1.69 -11.79 -28.49
N TRP A 126 -1.47 -11.82 -29.81
CA TRP A 126 -1.83 -10.75 -30.75
C TRP A 126 -1.30 -9.34 -30.43
N ILE A 127 -0.12 -9.26 -29.80
CA ILE A 127 0.70 -8.04 -29.75
C ILE A 127 1.88 -8.14 -30.72
N ASN A 128 2.38 -7.00 -31.15
CA ASN A 128 3.59 -6.86 -31.93
C ASN A 128 4.71 -6.45 -30.96
N ILE A 129 5.70 -7.32 -30.77
CA ILE A 129 6.78 -7.12 -29.78
C ILE A 129 8.04 -6.71 -30.54
N ASP A 130 8.59 -5.54 -30.22
CA ASP A 130 9.84 -5.03 -30.79
C ASP A 130 11.03 -5.59 -30.01
N TYR A 131 11.09 -5.32 -28.70
CA TYR A 131 12.15 -5.79 -27.83
C TYR A 131 11.72 -5.90 -26.37
N ILE A 132 12.56 -6.53 -25.56
CA ILE A 132 12.57 -6.32 -24.11
C ILE A 132 13.82 -5.54 -23.71
N GLU A 133 13.72 -4.74 -22.66
CA GLU A 133 14.82 -3.90 -22.18
C GLU A 133 14.95 -4.07 -20.67
N LEU A 134 16.17 -4.29 -20.21
CA LEU A 134 16.50 -4.45 -18.80
C LEU A 134 17.34 -3.24 -18.39
N GLU A 135 16.82 -2.43 -17.48
CA GLU A 135 17.48 -1.24 -16.95
C GLU A 135 17.97 -1.52 -15.53
N SER A 136 19.28 -1.44 -15.30
CA SER A 136 19.85 -1.60 -13.96
C SER A 136 19.44 -0.45 -13.04
N ILE A 137 18.97 -0.74 -11.83
CA ILE A 137 18.70 0.27 -10.80
C ILE A 137 19.60 0.04 -9.57
N ASN A 138 20.01 1.13 -8.92
CA ASN A 138 20.82 1.02 -7.71
C ASN A 138 19.99 0.46 -6.55
N ALA A 139 20.61 -0.38 -5.71
CA ALA A 139 19.94 -0.94 -4.53
C ALA A 139 19.35 0.13 -3.60
N SER A 140 20.02 1.29 -3.46
CA SER A 140 19.53 2.42 -2.68
C SER A 140 18.27 3.07 -3.22
N GLU A 141 17.94 2.86 -4.50
CA GLU A 141 16.75 3.42 -5.16
C GLU A 141 15.53 2.50 -5.05
N ARG A 142 15.64 1.35 -4.37
CA ARG A 142 14.50 0.47 -4.08
C ARG A 142 13.52 1.13 -3.12
N PHE A 143 14.00 1.97 -2.21
CA PHE A 143 13.19 2.52 -1.13
C PHE A 143 13.49 4.01 -0.88
N ASN A 144 12.44 4.82 -0.77
CA ASN A 144 12.48 6.22 -0.35
C ASN A 144 11.40 6.47 0.72
N ILE A 145 11.36 5.61 1.73
CA ILE A 145 10.29 5.55 2.72
C ILE A 145 10.19 6.86 3.49
N ASN A 146 8.97 7.38 3.59
CA ASN A 146 8.64 8.58 4.36
C ASN A 146 9.03 8.38 5.83
N LYS A 147 9.70 9.38 6.41
CA LYS A 147 10.16 9.35 7.82
C LYS A 147 9.21 10.07 8.77
N THR A 148 7.95 10.24 8.40
CA THR A 148 6.94 10.91 9.22
C THR A 148 5.58 10.27 9.00
N LEU A 149 4.81 10.12 10.07
CA LEU A 149 3.40 9.74 9.98
C LEU A 149 2.56 10.84 9.33
N VAL A 150 1.51 10.43 8.62
CA VAL A 150 0.51 11.33 8.01
C VAL A 150 -0.34 12.02 9.08
N THR A 151 -0.59 11.33 10.19
CA THR A 151 -1.26 11.89 11.36
C THR A 151 -0.36 12.96 11.96
N PRO A 152 -0.78 14.24 11.97
CA PRO A 152 0.10 15.28 12.43
C PRO A 152 0.05 15.38 13.95
N GLU A 153 1.22 15.66 14.55
CA GLU A 153 1.47 15.53 16.00
C GLU A 153 1.03 14.14 16.51
N PRO A 154 1.61 13.05 15.96
CA PRO A 154 1.32 11.72 16.46
C PRO A 154 1.80 11.60 17.92
N THR A 155 1.19 10.70 18.68
CA THR A 155 1.74 10.36 20.00
C THR A 155 3.17 9.84 19.87
N GLU A 156 4.01 10.05 20.87
CA GLU A 156 5.40 9.55 20.83
C GLU A 156 5.46 8.04 20.60
N ASN A 157 4.55 7.29 21.22
CA ASN A 157 4.49 5.83 21.07
C ASN A 157 4.13 5.40 19.64
N ALA A 158 3.30 6.18 18.93
CA ALA A 158 3.00 5.90 17.52
C ALA A 158 4.20 6.22 16.63
N ALA A 159 4.92 7.32 16.91
CA ALA A 159 6.16 7.63 16.22
C ALA A 159 7.25 6.57 16.47
N ARG A 160 7.38 6.06 17.70
CA ARG A 160 8.30 4.97 18.06
C ARG A 160 7.94 3.66 17.39
N LEU A 161 6.66 3.29 17.36
CA LEU A 161 6.18 2.12 16.62
C LEU A 161 6.51 2.25 15.13
N TYR A 162 6.22 3.39 14.50
CA TYR A 162 6.56 3.61 13.09
C TYR A 162 8.09 3.58 12.84
N GLN A 163 8.88 4.13 13.75
CA GLN A 163 10.35 4.05 13.71
C GLN A 163 10.83 2.60 13.79
N PHE A 164 10.25 1.79 14.66
CA PHE A 164 10.57 0.36 14.77
C PHE A 164 10.27 -0.38 13.46
N LEU A 165 9.11 -0.14 12.85
CA LEU A 165 8.78 -0.70 11.53
C LEU A 165 9.79 -0.24 10.47
N TYR A 166 10.11 1.06 10.45
CA TYR A 166 11.07 1.65 9.51
C TYR A 166 12.47 1.05 9.64
N ASP A 167 12.98 0.89 10.87
CA ASP A 167 14.33 0.39 11.12
C ASP A 167 14.51 -1.07 10.70
N ASN A 168 13.43 -1.85 10.76
CA ASN A 168 13.38 -3.26 10.40
C ASN A 168 13.01 -3.49 8.93
N TYR A 169 12.42 -2.51 8.24
CA TYR A 169 12.00 -2.65 6.85
C TYR A 169 13.16 -3.03 5.92
N GLY A 170 13.04 -4.18 5.26
CA GLY A 170 14.09 -4.78 4.42
C GLY A 170 15.23 -5.47 5.17
N LYS A 171 15.13 -5.60 6.50
CA LYS A 171 16.12 -6.30 7.35
C LYS A 171 15.53 -7.43 8.15
N LYS A 172 14.27 -7.31 8.53
CA LYS A 172 13.48 -8.28 9.28
C LYS A 172 12.03 -8.22 8.81
N ILE A 173 11.28 -9.28 9.07
CA ILE A 173 9.84 -9.34 8.93
C ILE A 173 9.20 -9.59 10.30
N ILE A 174 8.15 -8.84 10.61
CA ILE A 174 7.42 -8.99 11.87
C ILE A 174 6.38 -10.09 11.70
N SER A 175 6.41 -11.08 12.58
CA SER A 175 5.40 -12.15 12.57
C SER A 175 4.07 -11.66 13.13
N GLY A 176 2.96 -12.07 12.52
CA GLY A 176 1.62 -11.74 12.95
C GLY A 176 0.69 -12.94 12.94
N ALA A 177 -0.44 -12.83 13.63
CA ALA A 177 -1.59 -13.72 13.46
C ALA A 177 -2.89 -12.96 13.77
N MET A 178 -3.92 -13.19 12.97
CA MET A 178 -5.26 -12.66 13.25
C MET A 178 -5.94 -13.47 14.36
N THR A 179 -6.75 -12.78 15.17
CA THR A 179 -7.67 -13.40 16.12
C THR A 179 -9.09 -12.90 15.89
N LEU A 180 -10.09 -13.69 16.29
CA LEU A 180 -11.49 -13.26 16.25
C LEU A 180 -12.23 -13.66 17.53
N SER A 181 -12.54 -12.69 18.38
CA SER A 181 -13.30 -12.87 19.63
C SER A 181 -12.67 -13.82 20.67
N SER A 182 -11.41 -14.25 20.48
CA SER A 182 -10.62 -15.03 21.43
C SER A 182 -9.14 -15.02 21.05
N MET A 183 -8.24 -15.35 21.99
CA MET A 183 -6.80 -15.49 21.74
C MET A 183 -6.41 -16.90 21.26
N ASP A 184 -7.32 -17.63 20.63
CA ASP A 184 -7.13 -19.07 20.35
C ASP A 184 -5.92 -19.34 19.44
N GLU A 185 -5.72 -18.54 18.39
CA GLU A 185 -4.58 -18.67 17.49
C GLU A 185 -3.25 -18.42 18.22
N ILE A 186 -3.19 -17.38 19.04
CA ILE A 186 -2.00 -17.01 19.83
C ILE A 186 -1.67 -18.10 20.84
N ASN A 187 -2.68 -18.58 21.58
CA ASN A 187 -2.53 -19.65 22.56
C ASN A 187 -2.09 -20.97 21.90
N TRP A 188 -2.65 -21.28 20.72
CA TRP A 188 -2.27 -22.45 19.95
C TRP A 188 -0.81 -22.36 19.49
N LEU A 189 -0.38 -21.22 18.94
CA LEU A 189 1.01 -21.00 18.55
C LEU A 189 1.95 -21.13 19.75
N LYS A 190 1.62 -20.49 20.88
CA LYS A 190 2.42 -20.58 22.11
C LYS A 190 2.57 -22.02 22.59
N THR A 191 1.47 -22.78 22.59
CA THR A 191 1.44 -24.17 23.06
C THR A 191 2.27 -25.09 22.17
N ASN A 192 2.21 -24.91 20.85
CA ASN A 192 2.82 -25.85 19.90
C ASN A 192 4.23 -25.47 19.44
N THR A 193 4.61 -24.19 19.54
CA THR A 193 5.93 -23.69 19.09
C THR A 193 6.77 -23.13 20.23
N GLY A 194 6.17 -22.85 21.40
CA GLY A 194 6.81 -22.14 22.49
C GLY A 194 6.93 -20.62 22.28
N LYS A 195 6.57 -20.09 21.11
CA LYS A 195 6.66 -18.66 20.76
C LYS A 195 5.29 -18.07 20.40
N GLU A 196 5.20 -16.74 20.44
CA GLU A 196 4.04 -15.96 20.01
C GLU A 196 4.46 -14.99 18.89
N PRO A 197 3.55 -14.65 17.97
CA PRO A 197 3.85 -13.66 16.94
C PRO A 197 4.06 -12.28 17.56
N ALA A 198 4.83 -11.41 16.92
CA ALA A 198 5.06 -10.05 17.41
C ALA A 198 3.83 -9.12 17.23
N LEU A 199 2.98 -9.42 16.24
CA LEU A 199 1.79 -8.65 15.88
C LEU A 199 0.51 -9.46 16.13
N LEU A 200 -0.49 -8.79 16.69
CA LEU A 200 -1.83 -9.34 16.96
C LEU A 200 -2.86 -8.64 16.08
N GLY A 201 -3.52 -9.39 15.20
CA GLY A 201 -4.68 -8.91 14.44
C GLY A 201 -5.96 -8.97 15.28
N ILE A 202 -6.75 -7.90 15.26
CA ILE A 202 -7.99 -7.71 16.01
C ILE A 202 -9.05 -7.07 15.10
N ASP A 203 -10.33 -7.38 15.31
CA ASP A 203 -11.44 -6.82 14.53
C ASP A 203 -12.48 -6.09 15.39
N PHE A 204 -12.96 -4.94 14.92
CA PHE A 204 -14.11 -4.23 15.49
C PHE A 204 -15.47 -4.69 14.95
N MET A 205 -15.53 -5.79 14.18
CA MET A 205 -16.72 -6.31 13.47
C MET A 205 -17.99 -6.38 14.31
N HIS A 206 -17.86 -6.61 15.62
CA HIS A 206 -18.98 -6.80 16.54
C HIS A 206 -19.25 -5.60 17.43
N CYS A 207 -18.36 -4.60 17.46
CA CYS A 207 -18.48 -3.43 18.33
C CYS A 207 -19.58 -2.46 17.86
N GLY A 208 -20.26 -1.82 18.80
CA GLY A 208 -21.31 -0.82 18.52
C GLY A 208 -22.62 -1.41 18.00
N ARG A 209 -22.78 -2.74 18.09
CA ARG A 209 -23.99 -3.47 17.64
C ARG A 209 -24.98 -3.78 18.77
N GLY A 210 -24.55 -3.67 20.04
CA GLY A 210 -25.41 -3.96 21.19
C GLY A 210 -25.75 -5.44 21.36
N TYR A 211 -24.91 -6.35 20.85
CA TYR A 211 -25.09 -7.79 21.05
C TYR A 211 -24.88 -8.18 22.51
N SER A 212 -25.74 -9.02 23.07
CA SER A 212 -25.62 -9.50 24.45
C SER A 212 -24.46 -10.47 24.67
N TRP A 213 -23.95 -11.09 23.60
CA TRP A 213 -22.89 -12.09 23.65
C TRP A 213 -21.49 -11.53 23.37
N HIS A 214 -21.39 -10.26 22.94
CA HIS A 214 -20.11 -9.62 22.65
C HIS A 214 -19.85 -8.50 23.64
N ASN A 215 -18.58 -8.36 24.03
CA ASN A 215 -18.13 -7.26 24.87
C ASN A 215 -17.28 -6.30 24.06
N ASP A 216 -17.78 -5.10 23.79
CA ASP A 216 -17.08 -4.08 23.00
C ASP A 216 -15.75 -3.61 23.64
N GLU A 217 -15.51 -3.91 24.93
CA GLU A 217 -14.23 -3.63 25.61
C GLU A 217 -13.17 -4.73 25.43
N GLU A 218 -13.54 -5.91 24.93
CA GLU A 218 -12.63 -7.04 24.76
C GLU A 218 -11.50 -6.72 23.76
N PRO A 219 -11.77 -6.22 22.54
CA PRO A 219 -10.71 -5.80 21.61
C PRO A 219 -9.73 -4.77 22.21
N ILE A 220 -10.23 -3.88 23.07
CA ILE A 220 -9.42 -2.85 23.74
C ILE A 220 -8.53 -3.48 24.82
N THR A 221 -9.09 -4.41 25.59
CA THR A 221 -8.36 -5.14 26.63
C THR A 221 -7.24 -5.97 26.01
N ASP A 222 -7.53 -6.66 24.92
CA ASP A 222 -6.59 -7.49 24.18
C ASP A 222 -5.43 -6.69 23.60
N ALA A 223 -5.73 -5.57 22.92
CA ALA A 223 -4.71 -4.68 22.40
C ALA A 223 -3.81 -4.11 23.51
N LYS A 224 -4.38 -3.70 24.65
CA LYS A 224 -3.60 -3.22 25.81
C LYS A 224 -2.69 -4.30 26.38
N ASN A 225 -3.22 -5.50 26.56
CA ASN A 225 -2.47 -6.63 27.11
C ASN A 225 -1.31 -7.00 26.19
N TYR A 226 -1.53 -7.04 24.88
CA TYR A 226 -0.49 -7.34 23.91
C TYR A 226 0.56 -6.23 23.85
N TYR A 227 0.15 -4.97 23.82
CA TYR A 227 1.07 -3.82 23.80
C TYR A 227 1.91 -3.70 25.07
N ASN A 228 1.36 -4.05 26.24
CA ASN A 228 2.11 -4.09 27.49
C ASN A 228 3.17 -5.20 27.55
N ARG A 229 3.12 -6.15 26.62
CA ARG A 229 4.13 -7.18 26.38
C ARG A 229 5.02 -6.84 25.18
N ASN A 230 5.02 -5.57 24.77
CA ASN A 230 5.73 -5.02 23.61
C ASN A 230 5.23 -5.49 22.24
N GLY A 231 4.09 -6.19 22.18
CA GLY A 231 3.48 -6.60 20.92
C GLY A 231 2.79 -5.45 20.17
N ILE A 232 2.52 -5.67 18.89
CA ILE A 232 1.89 -4.69 18.00
C ILE A 232 0.42 -5.06 17.77
N PRO A 233 -0.55 -4.33 18.32
CA PRO A 233 -1.96 -4.50 17.95
C PRO A 233 -2.24 -3.90 16.56
N ALA A 234 -2.84 -4.69 15.68
CA ALA A 234 -3.28 -4.31 14.35
C ALA A 234 -4.80 -4.53 14.22
N PHE A 235 -5.54 -3.45 14.01
CA PHE A 235 -6.98 -3.47 13.91
C PHE A 235 -7.45 -3.38 12.46
N CYS A 236 -8.37 -4.27 12.09
CA CYS A 236 -9.25 -4.09 10.94
C CYS A 236 -10.70 -3.89 11.40
N TRP A 237 -11.61 -3.70 10.44
CA TRP A 237 -13.02 -3.56 10.73
C TRP A 237 -13.88 -4.13 9.62
N HIS A 238 -14.42 -5.32 9.82
CA HIS A 238 -15.52 -5.83 9.01
C HIS A 238 -16.80 -5.07 9.36
N TRP A 239 -16.95 -3.89 8.76
CA TRP A 239 -17.98 -2.93 9.10
C TRP A 239 -19.35 -3.44 8.63
N ARG A 240 -20.18 -3.94 9.55
CA ARG A 240 -21.56 -4.35 9.25
C ARG A 240 -22.42 -3.15 8.86
N ASP A 241 -23.44 -3.39 8.04
CA ASP A 241 -24.40 -2.42 7.53
C ASP A 241 -24.72 -1.31 8.56
N PRO A 242 -24.27 -0.06 8.29
CA PRO A 242 -24.46 1.04 9.22
C PRO A 242 -25.94 1.35 9.49
N LEU A 243 -26.83 1.17 8.52
CA LEU A 243 -28.27 1.42 8.68
C LEU A 243 -28.94 0.41 9.61
N ARG A 244 -28.23 -0.66 10.02
CA ARG A 244 -28.75 -1.75 10.85
C ARG A 244 -29.89 -2.53 10.19
N ASN A 245 -30.07 -2.40 8.87
CA ASN A 245 -31.06 -3.18 8.12
C ASN A 245 -30.66 -4.66 8.04
N THR A 246 -29.35 -4.92 8.01
CA THR A 246 -28.77 -6.25 8.03
C THR A 246 -27.59 -6.29 9.02
N GLU A 247 -27.10 -7.51 9.28
CA GLU A 247 -25.82 -7.72 9.96
C GLU A 247 -24.67 -7.94 8.96
N ALA A 248 -24.88 -7.72 7.66
CA ALA A 248 -23.90 -8.04 6.64
C ALA A 248 -22.88 -6.92 6.43
N PHE A 249 -21.66 -7.29 6.06
CA PHE A 249 -20.65 -6.38 5.51
C PHE A 249 -20.37 -6.65 4.01
N TYR A 250 -20.79 -7.81 3.50
CA TYR A 250 -20.70 -8.15 2.09
C TYR A 250 -21.72 -7.40 1.25
N SER A 251 -21.29 -6.81 0.13
CA SER A 251 -22.12 -6.06 -0.82
C SER A 251 -23.33 -6.84 -1.32
N LYS A 252 -23.21 -8.17 -1.45
CA LYS A 252 -24.29 -9.02 -1.94
C LYS A 252 -25.44 -9.20 -0.92
N ASP A 253 -25.18 -8.90 0.35
CA ASP A 253 -26.05 -9.19 1.48
C ASP A 253 -26.54 -7.91 2.21
N THR A 254 -26.23 -6.71 1.69
CA THR A 254 -26.74 -5.42 2.19
C THR A 254 -27.03 -4.46 1.04
N ASP A 255 -28.08 -3.65 1.20
CA ASP A 255 -28.44 -2.56 0.28
C ASP A 255 -27.80 -1.21 0.67
N PHE A 256 -26.88 -1.19 1.64
CA PHE A 256 -26.19 0.03 2.05
C PHE A 256 -25.44 0.67 0.87
N ASP A 257 -25.74 1.94 0.58
CA ASP A 257 -25.19 2.65 -0.57
C ASP A 257 -24.20 3.73 -0.16
N VAL A 258 -22.92 3.39 -0.20
CA VAL A 258 -21.82 4.32 0.13
C VAL A 258 -21.75 5.56 -0.78
N SER A 259 -22.40 5.57 -1.94
CA SER A 259 -22.42 6.76 -2.80
C SER A 259 -23.28 7.90 -2.23
N LYS A 260 -24.27 7.57 -1.38
CA LYS A 260 -25.18 8.55 -0.78
C LYS A 260 -24.54 9.41 0.31
N ILE A 261 -23.36 9.02 0.80
CA ILE A 261 -22.64 9.76 1.85
C ILE A 261 -22.16 11.14 1.37
N ALA A 262 -22.22 11.42 0.06
CA ALA A 262 -22.01 12.75 -0.49
C ALA A 262 -23.08 13.76 -0.03
N ASP A 263 -24.26 13.29 0.39
CA ASP A 263 -25.29 14.09 1.04
C ASP A 263 -25.23 13.87 2.56
N GLN A 264 -24.82 14.91 3.30
CA GLN A 264 -24.72 14.84 4.76
C GLN A 264 -26.08 14.71 5.45
N SER A 265 -27.18 14.99 4.76
CA SER A 265 -28.54 14.78 5.28
C SER A 265 -29.06 13.36 5.06
N SER A 266 -28.33 12.52 4.30
CA SER A 266 -28.73 11.14 4.05
C SER A 266 -28.69 10.27 5.31
N PRO A 267 -29.62 9.31 5.45
CA PRO A 267 -29.56 8.31 6.51
C PRO A 267 -28.22 7.55 6.53
N GLU A 268 -27.67 7.24 5.35
CA GLU A 268 -26.38 6.55 5.20
C GLU A 268 -25.24 7.34 5.84
N TYR A 269 -25.15 8.65 5.58
CA TYR A 269 -24.13 9.50 6.19
C TYR A 269 -24.27 9.59 7.71
N GLN A 270 -25.49 9.73 8.22
CA GLN A 270 -25.71 9.84 9.67
C GLN A 270 -25.38 8.53 10.40
N ALA A 271 -25.81 7.40 9.84
CA ALA A 271 -25.56 6.08 10.39
C ALA A 271 -24.06 5.75 10.42
N LEU A 272 -23.35 5.96 9.30
CA LEU A 272 -21.92 5.66 9.26
C LEU A 272 -21.11 6.59 10.18
N LEU A 273 -21.52 7.86 10.30
CA LEU A 273 -20.81 8.81 11.17
C LEU A 273 -20.95 8.41 12.65
N SER A 274 -22.13 7.92 13.04
CA SER A 274 -22.38 7.36 14.37
C SER A 274 -21.47 6.17 14.66
N ASP A 275 -21.29 5.27 13.69
CA ASP A 275 -20.41 4.12 13.84
C ASP A 275 -18.94 4.53 13.96
N ILE A 276 -18.47 5.46 13.11
CA ILE A 276 -17.11 6.01 13.20
C ILE A 276 -16.89 6.66 14.56
N ASP A 277 -17.86 7.41 15.09
CA ASP A 277 -17.77 8.06 16.39
C ASP A 277 -17.67 7.05 17.54
N TYR A 278 -18.43 5.95 17.45
CA TYR A 278 -18.38 4.87 18.42
C TYR A 278 -17.01 4.19 18.46
N ILE A 279 -16.51 3.76 17.30
CA ILE A 279 -15.17 3.13 17.19
C ILE A 279 -14.07 4.11 17.58
N SER A 280 -14.23 5.40 17.27
CA SER A 280 -13.28 6.43 17.71
C SER A 280 -13.20 6.53 19.23
N GLY A 281 -14.32 6.38 19.94
CA GLY A 281 -14.36 6.31 21.40
C GLY A 281 -13.55 5.14 21.97
N LEU A 282 -13.65 3.96 21.34
CA LEU A 282 -12.87 2.78 21.72
C LEU A 282 -11.36 2.97 21.47
N LEU A 283 -10.99 3.45 20.28
CA LEU A 283 -9.60 3.78 19.94
C LEU A 283 -9.02 4.89 20.84
N LYS A 284 -9.86 5.82 21.32
CA LYS A 284 -9.44 6.88 22.24
C LYS A 284 -9.01 6.34 23.60
N LYS A 285 -9.61 5.24 24.07
CA LYS A 285 -9.19 4.56 25.30
C LYS A 285 -7.76 4.05 25.17
N LEU A 286 -7.44 3.39 24.04
CA LEU A 286 -6.07 2.95 23.73
C LEU A 286 -5.09 4.11 23.73
N GLN A 287 -5.45 5.23 23.10
CA GLN A 287 -4.61 6.44 23.12
C GLN A 287 -4.34 6.94 24.54
N ASN A 288 -5.37 7.01 25.37
CA ASN A 288 -5.26 7.49 26.75
C ASN A 288 -4.37 6.58 27.60
N ASP A 289 -4.31 5.29 27.27
CA ASP A 289 -3.43 4.30 27.87
C ASP A 289 -2.03 4.23 27.22
N GLY A 290 -1.74 5.13 26.28
CA GLY A 290 -0.47 5.17 25.56
C GLY A 290 -0.26 4.03 24.57
N VAL A 291 -1.31 3.32 24.17
CA VAL A 291 -1.24 2.23 23.19
C VAL A 291 -1.36 2.78 21.77
N SER A 292 -0.41 2.39 20.92
CA SER A 292 -0.41 2.71 19.49
C SER A 292 -0.80 1.50 18.67
N VAL A 293 -1.53 1.72 17.58
CA VAL A 293 -2.12 0.64 16.78
C VAL A 293 -1.86 0.84 15.30
N LEU A 294 -1.71 -0.26 14.57
CA LEU A 294 -1.93 -0.26 13.13
C LEU A 294 -3.45 -0.24 12.88
N TRP A 295 -3.94 0.72 12.11
CA TRP A 295 -5.35 0.88 11.80
C TRP A 295 -5.58 0.67 10.31
N ARG A 296 -6.25 -0.44 9.95
CA ARG A 296 -6.49 -0.89 8.58
C ARG A 296 -8.00 -0.93 8.27
N PRO A 297 -8.67 0.23 8.14
CA PRO A 297 -10.09 0.28 7.81
C PRO A 297 -10.33 0.10 6.31
N LEU A 298 -11.57 -0.26 5.96
CA LEU A 298 -12.04 -0.32 4.56
C LEU A 298 -11.14 -1.19 3.67
N HIS A 299 -10.66 -2.31 4.23
CA HIS A 299 -9.74 -3.22 3.54
C HIS A 299 -10.38 -3.87 2.31
N GLU A 300 -9.54 -4.31 1.37
CA GLU A 300 -9.93 -4.97 0.12
C GLU A 300 -10.98 -4.21 -0.73
N ALA A 301 -11.02 -2.88 -0.64
CA ALA A 301 -12.06 -2.06 -1.24
C ALA A 301 -12.25 -2.28 -2.75
N SER A 302 -11.15 -2.38 -3.49
CA SER A 302 -11.16 -2.55 -4.96
C SER A 302 -11.72 -3.90 -5.42
N GLY A 303 -11.83 -4.88 -4.52
CA GLY A 303 -12.52 -6.15 -4.78
C GLY A 303 -14.04 -6.00 -4.92
N GLY A 304 -14.64 -4.94 -4.35
CA GLY A 304 -16.06 -4.62 -4.45
C GLY A 304 -17.00 -5.57 -3.69
N TRP A 305 -16.49 -6.64 -3.08
CA TRP A 305 -17.28 -7.60 -2.32
C TRP A 305 -17.74 -7.09 -0.95
N PHE A 306 -17.14 -6.01 -0.44
CA PHE A 306 -17.61 -5.28 0.74
C PHE A 306 -18.30 -3.98 0.36
N TRP A 307 -19.32 -3.56 1.13
CA TRP A 307 -20.19 -2.45 0.73
C TRP A 307 -19.43 -1.13 0.54
N TRP A 308 -18.30 -0.93 1.25
CA TRP A 308 -17.45 0.26 1.09
C TRP A 308 -16.73 0.33 -0.26
N GLY A 309 -16.61 -0.80 -0.95
CA GLY A 309 -16.10 -0.92 -2.30
C GLY A 309 -17.17 -0.98 -3.40
N ALA A 310 -18.44 -1.16 -3.05
CA ALA A 310 -19.49 -1.54 -4.01
C ALA A 310 -19.84 -0.48 -5.07
N LYS A 311 -19.47 0.79 -4.85
CA LYS A 311 -19.83 1.93 -5.71
C LYS A 311 -18.62 2.58 -6.39
N GLY A 312 -17.53 1.84 -6.51
CA GLY A 312 -16.31 2.29 -7.19
C GLY A 312 -15.39 3.15 -6.32
N PRO A 313 -14.27 3.62 -6.90
CA PRO A 313 -13.17 4.24 -6.16
C PRO A 313 -13.55 5.58 -5.50
N GLU A 314 -14.35 6.43 -6.14
CA GLU A 314 -14.62 7.78 -5.64
C GLU A 314 -15.42 7.78 -4.32
N PRO A 315 -16.54 7.04 -4.16
CA PRO A 315 -17.21 6.91 -2.87
C PRO A 315 -16.32 6.31 -1.78
N CYS A 316 -15.50 5.32 -2.11
CA CYS A 316 -14.58 4.70 -1.16
C CYS A 316 -13.53 5.71 -0.65
N LYS A 317 -12.87 6.45 -1.55
CA LYS A 317 -11.92 7.51 -1.18
C LYS A 317 -12.57 8.61 -0.35
N MET A 318 -13.80 8.99 -0.68
CA MET A 318 -14.57 9.95 0.12
C MET A 318 -14.82 9.43 1.54
N LEU A 319 -15.20 8.16 1.70
CA LEU A 319 -15.39 7.53 3.00
C LEU A 319 -14.09 7.44 3.80
N TYR A 320 -12.99 7.00 3.18
CA TYR A 320 -11.68 6.90 3.85
C TYR A 320 -11.24 8.27 4.39
N ARG A 321 -11.37 9.33 3.58
CA ARG A 321 -10.99 10.69 4.00
C ARG A 321 -11.95 11.26 5.05
N LEU A 322 -13.24 10.93 5.00
CA LEU A 322 -14.19 11.28 6.05
C LEU A 322 -13.83 10.60 7.38
N MET A 323 -13.51 9.30 7.35
CA MET A 323 -13.07 8.56 8.53
C MET A 323 -11.77 9.13 9.10
N TYR A 324 -10.77 9.37 8.26
CA TYR A 324 -9.52 10.02 8.65
C TYR A 324 -9.79 11.37 9.32
N ASP A 325 -10.61 12.22 8.70
CA ASP A 325 -10.91 13.54 9.28
C ASP A 325 -11.62 13.43 10.62
N ARG A 326 -12.64 12.58 10.70
CA ARG A 326 -13.43 12.38 11.91
C ARG A 326 -12.58 11.81 13.04
N MET A 327 -11.81 10.75 12.79
CA MET A 327 -10.94 10.12 13.80
C MET A 327 -9.79 11.03 14.23
N VAL A 328 -9.02 11.57 13.27
CA VAL A 328 -7.78 12.28 13.59
C VAL A 328 -8.03 13.70 14.11
N ASN A 329 -9.09 14.35 13.65
CA ASN A 329 -9.25 15.79 13.83
C ASN A 329 -10.45 16.18 14.66
N HIS A 330 -11.55 15.45 14.53
CA HIS A 330 -12.69 15.63 15.42
C HIS A 330 -12.46 14.91 16.76
N HIS A 331 -12.05 13.63 16.74
CA HIS A 331 -11.78 12.84 17.96
C HIS A 331 -10.35 12.96 18.50
N GLY A 332 -9.46 13.57 17.72
CA GLY A 332 -8.07 13.79 18.14
C GLY A 332 -7.30 12.49 18.37
N LEU A 333 -7.56 11.48 17.54
CA LEU A 333 -6.80 10.23 17.53
C LEU A 333 -5.46 10.47 16.82
N LYS A 334 -4.38 10.26 17.57
CA LYS A 334 -2.96 10.51 17.28
C LYS A 334 -2.10 9.26 17.50
N ASN A 335 -2.71 8.16 17.92
CA ASN A 335 -2.07 6.87 18.17
C ASN A 335 -2.26 5.85 17.03
N LEU A 336 -2.84 6.28 15.89
CA LEU A 336 -3.14 5.41 14.75
C LEU A 336 -2.07 5.55 13.67
N ILE A 337 -1.60 4.42 13.16
CA ILE A 337 -0.80 4.30 11.93
C ILE A 337 -1.72 3.74 10.84
N TRP A 338 -1.98 4.52 9.80
CA TRP A 338 -3.02 4.24 8.81
C TRP A 338 -2.51 3.28 7.71
N VAL A 339 -3.18 2.14 7.58
CA VAL A 339 -2.85 1.10 6.60
C VAL A 339 -3.93 1.09 5.51
N TRP A 340 -3.55 1.25 4.25
CA TRP A 340 -4.44 1.10 3.09
C TRP A 340 -4.20 -0.24 2.41
N THR A 341 -5.24 -1.02 2.18
CA THR A 341 -5.10 -2.34 1.53
C THR A 341 -5.30 -2.18 0.02
N SER A 342 -4.28 -2.54 -0.77
CA SER A 342 -4.34 -2.61 -2.23
C SER A 342 -4.59 -4.04 -2.68
N GLN A 343 -5.39 -4.23 -3.73
CA GLN A 343 -5.58 -5.51 -4.42
C GLN A 343 -4.79 -5.63 -5.72
N GLN A 344 -3.80 -4.75 -5.93
CA GLN A 344 -3.07 -4.49 -7.18
C GLN A 344 -3.91 -3.90 -8.31
N ASN A 345 -3.22 -3.15 -9.19
CA ASN A 345 -3.81 -2.51 -10.37
C ASN A 345 -5.02 -1.62 -10.02
N ASP A 346 -5.00 -1.06 -8.81
CA ASP A 346 -6.12 -0.35 -8.20
C ASP A 346 -5.68 1.01 -7.61
N TYR A 347 -4.63 1.60 -8.18
CA TYR A 347 -4.10 2.88 -7.71
C TYR A 347 -5.14 4.01 -7.80
N ASP A 348 -6.15 3.90 -8.66
CA ASP A 348 -7.29 4.81 -8.73
C ASP A 348 -8.17 4.79 -7.46
N TRP A 349 -8.08 3.75 -6.64
CA TRP A 349 -8.72 3.63 -5.32
C TRP A 349 -7.91 4.28 -4.20
N TYR A 350 -6.64 4.63 -4.43
CA TYR A 350 -5.76 5.15 -3.39
C TYR A 350 -6.30 6.46 -2.77
N PRO A 351 -6.55 6.51 -1.44
CA PRO A 351 -7.11 7.70 -0.77
C PRO A 351 -6.19 8.93 -0.76
N GLY A 352 -4.89 8.71 -0.96
CA GLY A 352 -3.87 9.75 -1.09
C GLY A 352 -2.74 9.66 -0.06
N GLU A 353 -1.59 10.19 -0.47
CA GLU A 353 -0.32 10.22 0.30
C GLU A 353 -0.43 10.86 1.69
N ASP A 354 -1.40 11.76 1.87
CA ASP A 354 -1.58 12.59 3.07
C ASP A 354 -2.47 11.93 4.14
N VAL A 355 -3.00 10.73 3.88
CA VAL A 355 -3.90 10.01 4.79
C VAL A 355 -3.53 8.53 4.98
N VAL A 356 -2.43 8.06 4.36
CA VAL A 356 -1.96 6.66 4.44
C VAL A 356 -0.48 6.60 4.86
N ASP A 357 -0.16 5.78 5.86
CA ASP A 357 1.20 5.56 6.36
C ASP A 357 1.87 4.31 5.75
N ILE A 358 1.11 3.23 5.57
CA ILE A 358 1.57 1.90 5.13
C ILE A 358 0.62 1.35 4.08
N ILE A 359 1.16 0.60 3.12
CA ILE A 359 0.38 -0.17 2.14
C ILE A 359 0.30 -1.62 2.61
N GLY A 360 -0.92 -2.11 2.80
CA GLY A 360 -1.22 -3.52 3.03
C GLY A 360 -1.59 -4.22 1.71
N ARG A 361 -1.36 -5.53 1.68
CA ARG A 361 -1.83 -6.44 0.64
C ARG A 361 -2.36 -7.71 1.29
N ASP A 362 -3.50 -8.17 0.83
CA ASP A 362 -4.14 -9.40 1.31
C ASP A 362 -4.00 -10.49 0.22
N ILE A 363 -3.33 -11.60 0.54
CA ILE A 363 -3.01 -12.68 -0.43
C ILE A 363 -3.42 -14.06 0.10
N TYR A 364 -4.36 -14.69 -0.60
CA TYR A 364 -4.82 -16.04 -0.30
C TYR A 364 -4.42 -16.99 -1.43
N LYS A 365 -3.23 -17.59 -1.31
CA LYS A 365 -2.71 -18.63 -2.21
C LYS A 365 -2.31 -19.87 -1.40
N ASP A 366 -3.21 -20.83 -1.31
CA ASP A 366 -3.08 -22.02 -0.46
C ASP A 366 -1.79 -22.80 -0.77
N GLY A 367 -0.94 -22.99 0.24
CA GLY A 367 0.32 -23.73 0.16
C GLY A 367 1.46 -23.02 -0.60
N ASP A 368 1.23 -21.79 -1.09
CA ASP A 368 2.26 -21.00 -1.76
C ASP A 368 3.08 -20.20 -0.75
N HIS A 369 4.26 -20.72 -0.43
CA HIS A 369 5.25 -20.07 0.45
C HIS A 369 6.35 -19.31 -0.32
N SER A 370 6.13 -18.97 -1.60
CA SER A 370 7.07 -18.11 -2.33
C SER A 370 7.10 -16.70 -1.73
N SER A 371 8.19 -15.97 -1.99
CA SER A 371 8.42 -14.62 -1.46
C SER A 371 7.37 -13.57 -1.89
N GLN A 372 6.58 -13.89 -2.93
CA GLN A 372 5.70 -12.96 -3.62
C GLN A 372 6.45 -11.69 -4.10
N ILE A 373 7.73 -11.80 -4.46
CA ILE A 373 8.59 -10.65 -4.80
C ILE A 373 8.04 -9.76 -5.93
N LEU A 374 7.46 -10.35 -6.99
CA LEU A 374 6.86 -9.55 -8.08
C LEU A 374 5.65 -8.75 -7.60
N GLU A 375 4.88 -9.31 -6.66
CA GLU A 375 3.76 -8.62 -6.01
C GLU A 375 4.26 -7.44 -5.19
N PHE A 376 5.25 -7.68 -4.35
CA PHE A 376 5.88 -6.69 -3.49
C PHE A 376 6.46 -5.54 -4.31
N ASN A 377 7.27 -5.86 -5.32
CA ASN A 377 7.94 -4.87 -6.16
C ASN A 377 6.94 -4.02 -6.94
N LYS A 378 5.86 -4.62 -7.44
CA LYS A 378 4.80 -3.88 -8.12
C LYS A 378 4.15 -2.86 -7.18
N LEU A 379 3.76 -3.26 -5.98
CA LEU A 379 3.19 -2.34 -5.00
C LEU A 379 4.20 -1.24 -4.64
N ASN A 380 5.47 -1.61 -4.44
CA ASN A 380 6.53 -0.65 -4.11
C ASN A 380 6.69 0.41 -5.23
N ASP A 381 6.62 0.01 -6.50
CA ASP A 381 6.66 0.93 -7.66
C ASP A 381 5.38 1.78 -7.76
N ASP A 382 4.20 1.16 -7.67
CA ASP A 382 2.90 1.82 -7.80
C ASP A 382 2.74 2.96 -6.76
N TYR A 383 3.29 2.79 -5.55
CA TYR A 383 3.26 3.79 -4.47
C TYR A 383 4.55 4.64 -4.37
N GLY A 384 5.31 4.72 -5.46
CA GLY A 384 6.48 5.60 -5.60
C GLY A 384 7.61 5.29 -4.62
N LYS A 385 7.63 4.09 -4.04
CA LYS A 385 8.64 3.59 -3.08
C LYS A 385 8.68 4.39 -1.78
N THR A 386 7.60 5.12 -1.45
CA THR A 386 7.58 6.05 -0.30
C THR A 386 6.87 5.51 0.94
N LYS A 387 6.26 4.33 0.84
CA LYS A 387 5.51 3.67 1.92
C LYS A 387 6.08 2.28 2.18
N MET A 388 6.12 1.88 3.45
CA MET A 388 6.37 0.48 3.78
C MET A 388 5.21 -0.37 3.28
N ILE A 389 5.53 -1.58 2.84
CA ILE A 389 4.55 -2.52 2.29
C ILE A 389 4.47 -3.75 3.20
N ALA A 390 3.26 -4.21 3.50
CA ALA A 390 3.01 -5.33 4.39
C ALA A 390 2.05 -6.34 3.77
N LEU A 391 2.21 -7.60 4.17
CA LEU A 391 1.25 -8.66 3.88
C LEU A 391 0.19 -8.64 4.99
N SER A 392 -0.79 -7.74 4.83
CA SER A 392 -1.74 -7.39 5.89
C SER A 392 -2.74 -8.48 6.21
N GLU A 393 -3.01 -9.37 5.27
CA GLU A 393 -3.61 -10.68 5.49
C GLU A 393 -2.95 -11.71 4.57
N CYS A 394 -2.94 -12.97 5.00
CA CYS A 394 -2.63 -14.07 4.10
C CYS A 394 -3.29 -15.39 4.51
N GLY A 395 -3.30 -16.33 3.57
CA GLY A 395 -3.50 -17.74 3.89
C GLY A 395 -2.17 -18.37 4.30
N SER A 396 -1.40 -18.79 3.29
CA SER A 396 0.00 -19.19 3.45
C SER A 396 0.91 -17.95 3.48
N PHE A 397 1.78 -17.85 4.49
CA PHE A 397 2.78 -16.78 4.53
C PHE A 397 4.09 -17.21 3.84
N PRO A 398 4.89 -16.28 3.30
CA PRO A 398 6.15 -16.60 2.62
C PRO A 398 7.18 -17.29 3.52
N ASP A 399 7.95 -18.22 2.95
CA ASP A 399 9.13 -18.79 3.61
C ASP A 399 10.21 -17.71 3.80
N ALA A 400 10.74 -17.60 5.02
CA ALA A 400 11.77 -16.62 5.35
C ALA A 400 13.05 -16.79 4.51
N ASP A 401 13.41 -18.01 4.11
CA ASP A 401 14.55 -18.24 3.22
C ASP A 401 14.31 -17.59 1.85
N ASN A 402 13.09 -17.72 1.31
CA ASN A 402 12.71 -17.10 0.03
C ASN A 402 12.66 -15.58 0.15
N LEU A 403 12.17 -15.04 1.28
CA LEU A 403 12.15 -13.60 1.55
C LEU A 403 13.56 -13.01 1.53
N VAL A 404 14.52 -13.68 2.16
CA VAL A 404 15.93 -13.26 2.19
C VAL A 404 16.57 -13.40 0.81
N ALA A 405 16.36 -14.54 0.14
CA ALA A 405 16.96 -14.81 -1.18
C ALA A 405 16.49 -13.81 -2.26
N ASP A 406 15.19 -13.51 -2.28
CA ASP A 406 14.60 -12.59 -3.26
C ASP A 406 14.65 -11.12 -2.80
N GLU A 407 15.07 -10.87 -1.56
CA GLU A 407 15.03 -9.57 -0.89
C GLU A 407 13.62 -8.92 -0.94
N ALA A 408 12.58 -9.73 -0.68
CA ALA A 408 11.19 -9.32 -0.59
C ALA A 408 10.92 -8.70 0.79
N ALA A 409 10.93 -7.36 0.84
CA ALA A 409 10.95 -6.60 2.08
C ALA A 409 9.55 -6.33 2.66
N TRP A 410 8.70 -7.36 2.78
CA TRP A 410 7.42 -7.23 3.49
C TRP A 410 7.67 -6.83 4.96
N SER A 411 7.01 -5.77 5.43
CA SER A 411 7.16 -5.23 6.79
C SER A 411 6.70 -6.22 7.86
N TYR A 412 5.53 -6.83 7.64
CA TYR A 412 4.97 -7.88 8.46
C TYR A 412 4.13 -8.82 7.61
N PHE A 413 3.86 -10.02 8.13
CA PHE A 413 2.85 -10.94 7.63
C PHE A 413 1.80 -11.21 8.70
N MET A 414 0.57 -11.53 8.30
CA MET A 414 -0.48 -11.89 9.24
C MET A 414 -1.42 -12.93 8.60
N PRO A 415 -1.22 -14.24 8.79
CA PRO A 415 -2.22 -15.23 8.43
C PRO A 415 -3.53 -14.93 9.13
N TRP A 416 -4.62 -15.19 8.42
CA TRP A 416 -5.97 -15.06 8.97
C TRP A 416 -6.21 -16.08 10.09
N TYR A 417 -7.29 -15.92 10.85
CA TYR A 417 -7.56 -16.77 12.01
C TYR A 417 -7.99 -18.19 11.61
N GLY A 418 -8.11 -19.09 12.59
CA GLY A 418 -8.65 -20.43 12.38
C GLY A 418 -7.71 -21.34 11.61
N ASP A 419 -8.19 -21.93 10.52
CA ASP A 419 -7.44 -22.94 9.76
C ASP A 419 -6.22 -22.35 9.06
N PHE A 420 -6.25 -21.06 8.70
CA PHE A 420 -5.09 -20.39 8.12
C PHE A 420 -3.89 -20.36 9.09
N VAL A 421 -4.11 -20.37 10.41
CA VAL A 421 -3.03 -20.55 11.40
C VAL A 421 -2.76 -22.03 11.68
N ARG A 422 -3.80 -22.85 11.80
CA ARG A 422 -3.73 -24.17 12.47
C ARG A 422 -3.66 -25.37 11.52
N ASP A 423 -4.07 -25.20 10.26
CA ASP A 423 -4.10 -26.27 9.27
C ASP A 423 -2.83 -26.26 8.41
N SER A 424 -2.21 -27.44 8.31
CA SER A 424 -1.05 -27.72 7.46
C SER A 424 -1.28 -27.47 5.97
N LYS A 425 -2.53 -27.40 5.50
CA LYS A 425 -2.86 -26.97 4.14
C LYS A 425 -2.31 -25.58 3.84
N TYR A 426 -2.33 -24.69 4.84
CA TYR A 426 -1.85 -23.33 4.71
C TYR A 426 -0.46 -23.17 5.31
N ASN A 427 -0.30 -23.54 6.60
CA ASN A 427 0.95 -23.36 7.34
C ASN A 427 1.13 -24.54 8.31
N SER A 428 2.00 -25.49 7.98
CA SER A 428 2.26 -26.64 8.85
C SER A 428 2.95 -26.24 10.16
N LEU A 429 2.77 -27.03 11.21
CA LEU A 429 3.46 -26.77 12.49
C LEU A 429 4.99 -26.83 12.35
N GLU A 430 5.51 -27.70 11.48
CA GLU A 430 6.94 -27.73 11.14
C GLU A 430 7.37 -26.40 10.51
N PHE A 431 6.57 -25.86 9.60
CA PHE A 431 6.84 -24.58 8.95
C PHE A 431 6.75 -23.38 9.91
N TRP A 432 5.79 -23.38 10.84
CA TRP A 432 5.74 -22.40 11.93
C TRP A 432 6.99 -22.44 12.81
N ASN A 433 7.44 -23.63 13.22
CA ASN A 433 8.67 -23.78 14.01
C ASN A 433 9.90 -23.30 13.24
N LYS A 434 10.02 -23.65 11.95
CA LYS A 434 11.08 -23.14 11.07
C LYS A 434 11.07 -21.62 11.05
N THR A 435 9.90 -21.02 10.82
CA THR A 435 9.71 -19.58 10.66
C THR A 435 10.04 -18.83 11.94
N PHE A 436 9.52 -19.27 13.09
CA PHE A 436 9.78 -18.66 14.39
C PHE A 436 11.20 -18.84 14.92
N ALA A 437 11.95 -19.80 14.36
CA ALA A 437 13.37 -19.98 14.65
C ALA A 437 14.29 -19.19 13.71
N HIS A 438 13.77 -18.59 12.64
CA HIS A 438 14.57 -17.93 11.62
C HIS A 438 14.93 -16.49 12.03
N ASP A 439 16.22 -16.14 12.00
CA ASP A 439 16.72 -14.83 12.45
C ASP A 439 16.05 -13.63 11.76
N TYR A 440 15.57 -13.79 10.52
CA TYR A 440 14.85 -12.73 9.79
C TYR A 440 13.46 -12.43 10.36
N VAL A 441 12.86 -13.31 11.15
CA VAL A 441 11.50 -13.20 11.66
C VAL A 441 11.53 -12.72 13.10
N ILE A 442 10.82 -11.63 13.41
CA ILE A 442 10.69 -11.11 14.77
C ILE A 442 9.47 -11.75 15.44
N THR A 443 9.67 -12.41 16.58
CA THR A 443 8.63 -12.92 17.48
C THR A 443 8.42 -12.02 18.71
N LEU A 444 7.36 -12.24 19.48
CA LEU A 444 7.01 -11.37 20.62
C LEU A 444 8.13 -11.24 21.66
N ASP A 445 8.88 -12.31 21.91
CA ASP A 445 10.00 -12.34 22.86
C ASP A 445 11.22 -11.55 22.40
N GLU A 446 11.27 -11.18 21.12
CA GLU A 446 12.34 -10.38 20.50
C GLU A 446 11.96 -8.90 20.36
N MET A 447 10.71 -8.55 20.69
CA MET A 447 10.21 -7.18 20.59
C MET A 447 10.88 -6.26 21.62
N PRO A 448 11.38 -5.08 21.21
CA PRO A 448 11.90 -4.09 22.13
C PRO A 448 10.76 -3.41 22.89
N ASP A 449 11.07 -2.72 23.99
CA ASP A 449 10.08 -1.84 24.63
C ASP A 449 9.71 -0.67 23.70
N LEU A 450 8.54 -0.76 23.08
CA LEU A 450 8.02 0.23 22.12
C LEU A 450 7.77 1.60 22.78
N LYS A 451 7.59 1.66 24.10
CA LYS A 451 7.38 2.92 24.84
C LYS A 451 8.68 3.69 25.02
N THR A 452 9.82 3.00 24.99
CA THR A 452 11.16 3.60 25.14
C THR A 452 12.07 3.37 23.95
N TYR A 453 11.56 2.83 22.84
CA TYR A 453 12.36 2.50 21.66
C TYR A 453 13.07 3.75 21.11
N GLU A 454 14.40 3.67 21.04
CA GLU A 454 15.29 4.68 20.47
C GLU A 454 16.36 3.99 19.61
N THR A 455 16.70 4.58 18.46
CA THR A 455 17.73 4.05 17.56
C THR A 455 18.66 5.13 17.02
N ALA A 456 19.77 4.70 16.40
CA ALA A 456 20.78 5.56 15.79
C ALA A 456 20.37 6.08 14.40
N SER A 457 19.25 5.63 13.83
CA SER A 457 18.69 6.19 12.60
C SER A 457 18.08 7.57 12.88
N ALA A 458 17.91 8.39 11.84
CA ALA A 458 17.28 9.70 12.01
C ALA A 458 15.87 9.52 12.62
N LYS A 459 15.67 10.02 13.85
CA LYS A 459 14.39 9.94 14.57
C LYS A 459 13.25 10.39 13.65
N ILE A 460 12.19 9.59 13.53
CA ILE A 460 10.92 10.01 12.91
C ILE A 460 10.56 11.37 13.49
N GLU A 461 10.52 12.39 12.64
CA GLU A 461 10.23 13.74 13.11
C GLU A 461 8.77 13.80 13.57
N LEU A 462 8.58 14.24 14.82
CA LEU A 462 7.30 14.76 15.24
C LEU A 462 7.05 15.99 14.37
N ASN A 463 6.18 15.86 13.35
CA ASN A 463 5.82 16.93 12.41
C ASN A 463 5.14 18.10 13.18
N ASN A 464 5.94 18.92 13.87
CA ASN A 464 5.46 19.89 14.84
C ASN A 464 5.03 21.22 14.19
N HIS A 465 5.41 21.49 12.94
CA HIS A 465 5.22 22.83 12.34
C HIS A 465 4.94 22.82 10.83
N ARG A 466 3.80 22.25 10.40
CA ARG A 466 3.18 22.66 9.13
C ARG A 466 1.90 23.44 9.41
N LYS A 467 1.73 24.58 8.75
CA LYS A 467 0.43 25.27 8.66
C LYS A 467 -0.54 24.32 7.95
N LYS A 468 -1.41 23.68 8.73
CA LYS A 468 -2.36 22.65 8.27
C LYS A 468 -3.56 23.34 7.70
N ILE A 469 -3.68 23.33 6.38
CA ILE A 469 -4.78 23.97 5.67
C ILE A 469 -5.71 22.90 5.12
N ARG A 470 -7.01 23.09 5.31
CA ARG A 470 -8.06 22.19 4.83
C ARG A 470 -9.05 22.98 4.04
N ALA A 471 -9.45 22.45 2.90
CA ALA A 471 -10.52 23.01 2.10
C ALA A 471 -11.59 21.94 1.91
N TYR A 472 -12.83 22.22 2.30
CA TYR A 472 -13.93 21.26 2.23
C TYR A 472 -15.30 21.92 1.97
N PRO A 473 -16.20 21.20 1.27
CA PRO A 473 -15.93 19.96 0.55
C PRO A 473 -14.99 20.21 -0.64
N THR A 474 -14.19 19.22 -1.06
CA THR A 474 -13.35 19.35 -2.27
C THR A 474 -14.16 19.24 -3.55
N ILE A 475 -15.37 18.68 -3.47
CA ILE A 475 -16.41 18.78 -4.50
C ILE A 475 -17.42 19.84 -4.05
N VAL A 476 -17.40 21.02 -4.66
CA VAL A 476 -18.19 22.18 -4.25
C VAL A 476 -19.34 22.47 -5.21
N ASN A 477 -20.50 22.79 -4.64
CA ASN A 477 -21.55 23.47 -5.40
C ASN A 477 -21.28 24.98 -5.37
N ASN A 478 -21.37 25.64 -4.22
CA ASN A 478 -21.28 27.11 -4.18
C ASN A 478 -20.26 27.66 -3.18
N LYS A 479 -19.81 26.87 -2.20
CA LYS A 479 -18.97 27.34 -1.11
C LYS A 479 -17.88 26.32 -0.80
N LEU A 480 -16.67 26.83 -0.62
CA LEU A 480 -15.52 26.09 -0.12
C LEU A 480 -15.14 26.66 1.24
N ASN A 481 -15.25 25.86 2.30
CA ASN A 481 -14.79 26.26 3.62
C ASN A 481 -13.31 25.92 3.74
N ILE A 482 -12.52 26.87 4.23
CA ILE A 482 -11.09 26.71 4.42
C ILE A 482 -10.79 26.88 5.90
N LYS A 483 -10.16 25.88 6.51
CA LYS A 483 -9.73 25.90 7.90
C LYS A 483 -8.24 25.73 8.01
N SER A 484 -7.63 26.44 8.94
CA SER A 484 -6.22 26.34 9.25
C SER A 484 -5.96 26.37 10.76
N ASN A 485 -4.94 25.64 11.21
CA ASN A 485 -4.46 25.70 12.60
C ASN A 485 -3.78 27.05 12.93
N GLU A 486 -3.27 27.73 11.90
CA GLU A 486 -2.64 29.04 11.96
C GLU A 486 -3.36 30.07 11.08
N GLN A 487 -3.12 31.35 11.31
CA GLN A 487 -3.73 32.42 10.53
C GLN A 487 -3.29 32.36 9.07
N MET A 488 -4.24 32.28 8.14
CA MET A 488 -3.99 32.31 6.70
C MET A 488 -3.88 33.75 6.22
N SER A 489 -2.93 34.03 5.34
CA SER A 489 -2.70 35.39 4.82
C SER A 489 -3.44 35.60 3.51
N PHE A 490 -3.33 34.66 2.57
CA PHE A 490 -3.91 34.77 1.24
C PHE A 490 -4.41 33.44 0.69
N ALA A 491 -5.40 33.52 -0.20
CA ALA A 491 -5.92 32.41 -0.97
C ALA A 491 -6.01 32.78 -2.45
N SER A 492 -5.57 31.89 -3.31
CA SER A 492 -5.61 32.06 -4.77
C SER A 492 -6.26 30.85 -5.43
N VAL A 493 -7.22 31.09 -6.32
CA VAL A 493 -7.89 30.05 -7.12
C VAL A 493 -7.42 30.14 -8.56
N PHE A 494 -7.01 29.00 -9.10
CA PHE A 494 -6.50 28.84 -10.46
C PHE A 494 -7.43 27.92 -11.27
N SER A 495 -7.51 28.14 -12.58
CA SER A 495 -8.14 27.20 -13.51
C SER A 495 -7.33 25.90 -13.63
N ALA A 496 -7.92 24.87 -14.26
CA ALA A 496 -7.19 23.65 -14.60
C ALA A 496 -5.96 23.89 -15.51
N SER A 497 -5.99 24.96 -16.33
CA SER A 497 -4.86 25.38 -17.17
C SER A 497 -3.81 26.23 -16.43
N GLY A 498 -3.99 26.48 -15.13
CA GLY A 498 -3.06 27.25 -14.30
C GLY A 498 -3.27 28.77 -14.31
N SER A 499 -4.31 29.29 -14.96
CA SER A 499 -4.62 30.72 -14.97
C SER A 499 -5.18 31.16 -13.62
N LEU A 500 -4.67 32.24 -13.03
CA LEU A 500 -5.21 32.82 -11.79
C LEU A 500 -6.61 33.41 -12.06
N LEU A 501 -7.61 32.96 -11.31
CA LEU A 501 -9.02 33.37 -11.45
C LEU A 501 -9.49 34.27 -10.30
N LEU A 502 -9.01 34.00 -9.08
CA LEU A 502 -9.34 34.76 -7.88
C LEU A 502 -8.13 34.82 -6.96
N SER A 503 -7.92 35.96 -6.30
CA SER A 503 -6.96 36.10 -5.21
C SER A 503 -7.57 36.95 -4.11
N THR A 504 -7.54 36.46 -2.87
CA THR A 504 -8.23 37.06 -1.72
C THR A 504 -7.33 37.03 -0.49
N ALA A 505 -7.30 38.14 0.26
CA ALA A 505 -6.68 38.19 1.58
C ALA A 505 -7.63 37.61 2.63
N LEU A 506 -7.10 36.78 3.55
CA LEU A 506 -7.91 36.05 4.53
C LEU A 506 -7.78 36.62 5.95
N GLN A 507 -6.56 36.76 6.46
CA GLN A 507 -6.26 37.20 7.84
C GLN A 507 -7.08 36.47 8.91
N THR A 508 -7.37 35.18 8.69
CA THR A 508 -8.23 34.36 9.54
C THR A 508 -7.78 32.91 9.53
N LYS A 509 -8.15 32.16 10.57
CA LYS A 509 -7.99 30.70 10.64
C LYS A 509 -9.16 29.97 9.95
N ASN A 510 -10.26 30.65 9.67
CA ASN A 510 -11.44 30.09 9.00
C ASN A 510 -11.91 31.05 7.91
N ALA A 511 -11.95 30.58 6.66
CA ALA A 511 -12.36 31.35 5.51
C ALA A 511 -13.42 30.61 4.68
N VAL A 512 -14.19 31.34 3.89
CA VAL A 512 -15.12 30.78 2.91
C VAL A 512 -14.83 31.40 1.56
N ILE A 513 -14.59 30.57 0.55
CA ILE A 513 -14.48 31.01 -0.84
C ILE A 513 -15.75 30.61 -1.58
N HIS A 514 -16.34 31.58 -2.25
CA HIS A 514 -17.57 31.41 -3.01
C HIS A 514 -17.25 31.00 -4.44
N PHE A 515 -17.75 29.83 -4.84
CA PHE A 515 -17.63 29.28 -6.19
C PHE A 515 -18.88 29.50 -7.05
N SER A 516 -19.86 30.28 -6.58
CA SER A 516 -21.13 30.51 -7.27
C SER A 516 -20.99 31.11 -8.68
N ASN A 517 -19.91 31.85 -8.93
CA ASN A 517 -19.63 32.51 -10.21
C ASN A 517 -18.68 31.71 -11.11
N PHE A 518 -18.27 30.51 -10.68
CA PHE A 518 -17.37 29.64 -11.41
C PHE A 518 -18.19 28.60 -12.17
N SER A 519 -17.84 28.37 -13.43
CA SER A 519 -18.44 27.29 -14.22
C SER A 519 -18.11 25.91 -13.62
N PRO A 520 -18.93 24.87 -13.89
CA PRO A 520 -18.54 23.50 -13.56
C PRO A 520 -17.17 23.14 -14.13
N GLY A 521 -16.31 22.51 -13.34
CA GLY A 521 -14.93 22.21 -13.74
C GLY A 521 -13.94 22.01 -12.60
N ILE A 522 -12.69 21.77 -12.96
CA ILE A 522 -11.57 21.58 -12.01
C ILE A 522 -10.88 22.91 -11.76
N TYR A 523 -10.61 23.17 -10.49
CA TYR A 523 -9.90 24.34 -9.99
C TYR A 523 -8.80 23.91 -9.02
N PHE A 524 -7.78 24.74 -8.88
CA PHE A 524 -6.74 24.55 -7.86
C PHE A 524 -6.75 25.74 -6.91
N ILE A 525 -6.76 25.49 -5.62
CA ILE A 525 -6.68 26.53 -4.61
C ILE A 525 -5.35 26.45 -3.87
N LYS A 526 -4.59 27.55 -3.91
CA LYS A 526 -3.35 27.70 -3.14
C LYS A 526 -3.62 28.65 -1.98
N ILE A 527 -3.23 28.24 -0.77
CA ILE A 527 -3.34 29.09 0.42
C ILE A 527 -1.93 29.30 0.96
N ASP A 528 -1.58 30.57 1.15
CA ASP A 528 -0.22 30.97 1.49
C ASP A 528 0.83 30.30 0.54
N ASP A 529 1.92 29.78 1.09
CA ASP A 529 2.97 29.07 0.37
C ASP A 529 2.71 27.55 0.22
N GLN A 530 1.53 27.06 0.65
CA GLN A 530 1.22 25.63 0.66
C GLN A 530 1.01 25.06 -0.74
N LYS A 531 1.06 23.72 -0.85
CA LYS A 531 0.73 23.01 -2.10
C LYS A 531 -0.74 23.30 -2.50
N PRO A 532 -1.04 23.49 -3.80
CA PRO A 532 -2.42 23.72 -4.24
C PRO A 532 -3.31 22.50 -3.99
N LEU A 533 -4.53 22.73 -3.51
CA LEU A 533 -5.58 21.72 -3.34
C LEU A 533 -6.46 21.67 -4.59
N LYS A 534 -6.76 20.47 -5.09
CA LYS A 534 -7.70 20.28 -6.21
C LYS A 534 -9.14 20.39 -5.72
N ILE A 535 -9.93 21.21 -6.40
CA ILE A 535 -11.36 21.45 -6.13
C ILE A 535 -12.16 21.14 -7.40
N ILE A 536 -13.28 20.45 -7.27
CA ILE A 536 -14.20 20.14 -8.36
C ILE A 536 -15.48 20.92 -8.13
N LYS A 537 -15.82 21.84 -9.04
CA LYS A 537 -17.09 22.55 -9.07
C LYS A 537 -18.10 21.75 -9.88
N LYS A 538 -19.24 21.41 -9.29
CA LYS A 538 -20.39 20.81 -10.00
C LYS A 538 -21.22 21.85 -10.73
#